data_AF-A0AAJ5JXH5-F1
#
_entry.id   AF-A0AAJ5JXH5-F1
#
_cell.length_a   1.000
_cell.length_b   1.000
_cell.length_c   1.000
_cell.angle_alpha   90.00
_cell.angle_beta   90.00
_cell.angle_gamma   90.00
#
_symmetry.space_group_name_H-M   'P 1'
#
loop_
_entity.id
_entity.type
_entity.pdbx_description
1 polymer ?
#
loop_
_entity_poly.entity_id
_entity_poly.type
_entity_poly.pdbx_seq_one_letter_code
_entity_poly.pdbx_strand_id
1 'polypeptide(L)'
;MGQRSVVYGYINARSNADIEVNLQALARFPFDELYPFRNNFWVESAPKYQYPSIFFGGTYKEIEGDWPIWLWKFTQLLSTLEATEANVTLDCWLGRFSWRLEPRWLVEGGSVGDLDTMTGQQWIIVEAPENESELEDLYDEDRTLSVERRQQRT
;
A
#
# COMPACT_ATOMS: atom_id res chain seq x y z
N MET A 1 -12.67 22.61 7.39
CA MET A 1 -12.60 22.18 5.99
C MET A 1 -11.60 21.04 5.97
N GLY A 2 -12.00 19.83 5.57
CA GLY A 2 -11.13 18.64 5.69
C GLY A 2 -9.89 18.77 4.83
N GLN A 3 -8.72 18.45 5.38
CA GLN A 3 -7.47 18.46 4.63
C GLN A 3 -7.47 17.29 3.64
N ARG A 4 -7.06 17.58 2.41
CA ARG A 4 -7.01 16.60 1.32
C ARG A 4 -5.66 15.90 1.36
N SER A 5 -5.69 14.58 1.38
CA SER A 5 -4.51 13.73 1.27
C SER A 5 -4.62 12.89 0.00
N VAL A 6 -3.50 12.63 -0.68
CA VAL A 6 -3.44 11.86 -1.91
C VAL A 6 -2.50 10.69 -1.69
N VAL A 7 -2.97 9.48 -2.00
CA VAL A 7 -2.13 8.28 -1.98
C VAL A 7 -1.98 7.78 -3.40
N TYR A 8 -0.75 7.57 -3.86
CA TYR A 8 -0.48 7.10 -5.21
C TYR A 8 0.80 6.27 -5.26
N GLY A 9 0.98 5.51 -6.34
CA GLY A 9 2.15 4.67 -6.50
C GLY A 9 2.02 3.66 -7.62
N TYR A 10 2.91 2.68 -7.59
CA TYR A 10 2.93 1.57 -8.54
C TYR A 10 3.34 0.27 -7.87
N ILE A 11 2.99 -0.85 -8.51
CA ILE A 11 3.38 -2.21 -8.16
C ILE A 11 3.96 -2.83 -9.42
N ASN A 12 5.19 -3.31 -9.35
CA ASN A 12 5.81 -4.04 -10.45
C ASN A 12 5.38 -5.50 -10.41
N ALA A 13 4.66 -5.93 -11.43
CA ALA A 13 4.30 -7.33 -11.57
C ALA A 13 5.54 -8.17 -11.96
N ARG A 14 5.50 -9.45 -11.61
CA ARG A 14 6.57 -10.40 -11.93
C ARG A 14 6.77 -10.58 -13.43
N SER A 15 5.70 -10.60 -14.21
CA SER A 15 5.76 -10.85 -15.66
C SER A 15 4.48 -10.37 -16.36
N ASN A 16 4.56 -10.13 -17.67
CA ASN A 16 3.38 -9.91 -18.51
C ASN A 16 2.40 -11.09 -18.51
N ALA A 17 2.89 -12.31 -18.28
CA ALA A 17 2.05 -13.50 -18.19
C ALA A 17 1.10 -13.47 -16.96
N ASP A 18 1.48 -12.72 -15.91
CA ASP A 18 0.76 -12.70 -14.63
C ASP A 18 -0.32 -11.60 -14.56
N ILE A 19 -0.48 -10.77 -15.61
CA ILE A 19 -1.43 -9.64 -15.62
C ILE A 19 -2.86 -10.10 -15.31
N GLU A 20 -3.33 -11.15 -15.96
CA GLU A 20 -4.70 -11.65 -15.79
C GLU A 20 -4.92 -12.18 -14.37
N VAL A 21 -3.93 -12.87 -13.80
CA VAL A 21 -3.98 -13.35 -12.41
C VAL A 21 -4.05 -12.17 -11.44
N ASN A 22 -3.24 -11.12 -11.66
CA ASN A 22 -3.25 -9.91 -10.85
C ASN A 22 -4.57 -9.14 -10.96
N LEU A 23 -5.18 -9.06 -12.14
CA LEU A 23 -6.51 -8.47 -12.33
C LEU A 23 -7.58 -9.23 -11.56
N GLN A 24 -7.53 -10.56 -11.56
CA GLN A 24 -8.45 -11.40 -10.79
C GLN A 24 -8.24 -11.26 -9.27
N ALA A 25 -6.99 -11.16 -8.83
CA ALA A 25 -6.66 -10.92 -7.42
C ALA A 25 -7.19 -9.56 -6.95
N LEU A 26 -6.98 -8.49 -7.74
CA LEU A 26 -7.55 -7.17 -7.50
C LEU A 26 -9.08 -7.26 -7.42
N ALA A 27 -9.75 -7.89 -8.38
CA ALA A 27 -11.21 -7.98 -8.40
C ALA A 27 -11.81 -8.76 -7.20
N ARG A 28 -11.03 -9.68 -6.61
CA ARG A 28 -11.45 -10.50 -5.46
C ARG A 28 -11.08 -9.87 -4.11
N PHE A 29 -10.20 -8.87 -4.09
CA PHE A 29 -9.74 -8.28 -2.85
C PHE A 29 -10.90 -7.52 -2.15
N PRO A 30 -11.09 -7.69 -0.83
CA PRO A 30 -12.18 -7.07 -0.10
C PRO A 30 -11.87 -5.59 0.18
N PHE A 31 -11.96 -4.75 -0.84
CA PHE A 31 -11.82 -3.30 -0.69
C PHE A 31 -12.93 -2.71 0.18
N ASP A 32 -12.61 -1.63 0.86
CA ASP A 32 -13.60 -0.82 1.56
C ASP A 32 -13.91 0.41 0.72
N GLU A 33 -15.11 0.47 0.14
CA GLU A 33 -15.54 1.60 -0.71
C GLU A 33 -15.61 2.92 0.07
N LEU A 34 -15.81 2.86 1.38
CA LEU A 34 -16.00 4.03 2.21
C LEU A 34 -14.67 4.48 2.83
N TYR A 35 -13.84 3.59 3.38
CA TYR A 35 -12.61 3.96 4.09
C TYR A 35 -11.77 2.76 4.58
N PRO A 36 -10.44 2.79 4.78
CA PRO A 36 -9.43 3.68 4.19
C PRO A 36 -8.89 3.15 2.85
N PHE A 37 -9.16 1.89 2.48
CA PHE A 37 -8.47 1.22 1.37
C PHE A 37 -9.45 0.85 0.24
N ARG A 38 -9.54 1.73 -0.76
CA ARG A 38 -10.48 1.67 -1.87
C ARG A 38 -9.88 1.03 -3.12
N ASN A 39 -10.74 0.56 -4.02
CA ASN A 39 -10.31 0.07 -5.33
C ASN A 39 -9.98 1.23 -6.28
N ASN A 40 -8.73 1.71 -6.22
CA ASN A 40 -8.21 2.76 -7.10
C ASN A 40 -7.03 2.28 -7.95
N PHE A 41 -7.03 0.99 -8.31
CA PHE A 41 -5.96 0.32 -9.02
C PHE A 41 -6.31 0.18 -10.51
N TRP A 42 -5.35 0.46 -11.38
CA TRP A 42 -5.46 0.19 -12.81
C TRP A 42 -4.18 -0.48 -13.30
N VAL A 43 -4.35 -1.46 -14.19
CA VAL A 43 -3.22 -2.18 -14.78
C VAL A 43 -2.94 -1.62 -16.16
N GLU A 44 -1.71 -1.20 -16.40
CA GLU A 44 -1.27 -0.80 -17.73
C GLU A 44 -0.48 -1.94 -18.36
N SER A 45 -1.04 -2.56 -19.40
CA SER A 45 -0.31 -3.55 -20.17
C SER A 45 0.85 -2.86 -20.87
N ALA A 46 2.06 -3.38 -20.66
CA ALA A 46 3.27 -2.81 -21.23
C ALA A 46 4.00 -3.87 -22.07
N PRO A 47 3.49 -4.27 -23.26
CA PRO A 47 4.02 -5.42 -24.01
C PRO A 47 5.48 -5.28 -24.44
N LYS A 48 6.00 -4.05 -24.46
CA LYS A 48 7.38 -3.72 -24.81
C LYS A 48 8.34 -3.74 -23.62
N TYR A 49 7.81 -3.84 -22.41
CA TYR A 49 8.56 -3.84 -21.16
C TYR A 49 8.44 -5.22 -20.51
N GLN A 50 9.52 -5.65 -19.87
CA GLN A 50 9.61 -7.00 -19.30
C GLN A 50 8.63 -7.19 -18.12
N TYR A 51 8.34 -6.12 -17.39
CA TYR A 51 7.53 -6.11 -16.17
C TYR A 51 6.41 -5.07 -16.32
N PRO A 52 5.13 -5.48 -16.38
CA PRO A 52 4.03 -4.52 -16.39
C PRO A 52 3.81 -3.96 -14.98
N SER A 53 3.24 -2.76 -14.91
CA SER A 53 2.99 -2.08 -13.66
C SER A 53 1.49 -1.95 -13.39
N ILE A 54 1.12 -2.17 -12.14
CA ILE A 54 -0.19 -1.82 -11.61
C ILE A 54 -0.03 -0.48 -10.94
N PHE A 55 -0.73 0.53 -11.44
CA PHE A 55 -0.70 1.86 -10.86
C PHE A 55 -1.91 2.07 -9.97
N PHE A 56 -1.78 2.97 -9.00
CA PHE A 56 -2.88 3.34 -8.14
C PHE A 56 -2.78 4.79 -7.70
N GLY A 57 -3.94 5.37 -7.36
CA GLY A 57 -4.07 6.79 -7.09
C GLY A 57 -5.44 7.13 -6.55
N GLY A 58 -5.51 7.63 -5.33
CA GLY A 58 -6.76 7.98 -4.65
C GLY A 58 -6.62 9.26 -3.85
N THR A 59 -7.73 10.00 -3.75
CA THR A 59 -7.84 11.13 -2.82
C THR A 59 -8.64 10.70 -1.61
N TYR A 60 -8.14 11.06 -0.44
CA TYR A 60 -8.70 10.73 0.86
C TYR A 60 -8.86 11.99 1.70
N LYS A 61 -9.73 11.90 2.70
CA LYS A 61 -9.86 12.91 3.73
C LYS A 61 -9.14 12.37 4.96
N GLU A 62 -8.14 13.10 5.45
CA GLU A 62 -7.45 12.82 6.73
C GLU A 62 -6.97 11.35 6.83
N ILE A 63 -6.34 10.81 5.78
CA ILE A 63 -5.86 9.41 5.77
C ILE A 63 -4.65 9.18 6.65
N GLU A 64 -3.91 10.26 6.94
CA GLU A 64 -2.72 10.27 7.78
C GLU A 64 -2.97 9.79 9.21
N GLY A 65 -4.22 9.74 9.71
CA GLY A 65 -4.54 9.14 11.01
C GLY A 65 -4.81 7.63 10.97
N ASP A 66 -5.17 7.09 9.80
CA ASP A 66 -5.44 5.65 9.61
C ASP A 66 -4.41 5.00 8.67
N TRP A 67 -3.31 5.68 8.41
CA TRP A 67 -2.28 5.23 7.50
C TRP A 67 -1.67 3.85 7.85
N PRO A 68 -1.45 3.46 9.13
CA PRO A 68 -1.01 2.12 9.49
C PRO A 68 -2.01 1.05 9.06
N ILE A 69 -3.31 1.35 9.16
CA ILE A 69 -4.38 0.45 8.70
C ILE A 69 -4.38 0.40 7.17
N TRP A 70 -4.22 1.55 6.51
CA TRP A 70 -4.10 1.62 5.06
C TRP A 70 -2.93 0.79 4.55
N LEU A 71 -1.73 0.98 5.12
CA LEU A 71 -0.49 0.30 4.75
C LEU A 71 -0.56 -1.20 5.07
N TRP A 72 -1.19 -1.58 6.18
CA TRP A 72 -1.45 -2.98 6.47
C TRP A 72 -2.38 -3.63 5.43
N LYS A 73 -3.50 -3.00 5.06
CA LYS A 73 -4.38 -3.51 3.98
C LYS A 73 -3.65 -3.55 2.64
N PHE A 74 -2.77 -2.58 2.36
CA PHE A 74 -1.93 -2.57 1.17
C PHE A 74 -1.00 -3.78 1.14
N THR A 75 -0.29 -4.09 2.23
CA THR A 75 0.58 -5.29 2.29
C THR A 75 -0.20 -6.59 2.16
N GLN A 76 -1.44 -6.67 2.68
CA GLN A 76 -2.33 -7.80 2.43
C GLN A 76 -2.68 -7.95 0.96
N LEU A 77 -3.00 -6.84 0.26
CA LEU A 77 -3.24 -6.88 -1.18
C LEU A 77 -1.99 -7.37 -1.92
N LEU A 78 -0.82 -6.81 -1.61
CA LEU A 78 0.45 -7.21 -2.24
C LEU A 78 0.72 -8.71 -2.08
N SER A 79 0.34 -9.29 -0.94
CA SER A 79 0.47 -10.73 -0.67
C SER A 79 -0.43 -11.60 -1.55
N THR A 80 -1.39 -11.03 -2.29
CA THR A 80 -2.26 -11.74 -3.23
C THR A 80 -1.84 -11.63 -4.69
N LEU A 81 -0.77 -10.87 -4.97
CA LEU A 81 -0.35 -10.52 -6.32
C LEU A 81 0.92 -11.27 -6.73
N GLU A 82 1.02 -11.55 -8.02
CA GLU A 82 2.26 -11.91 -8.70
C GLU A 82 3.09 -10.64 -8.96
N ALA A 83 3.75 -10.15 -7.91
CA ALA A 83 4.50 -8.89 -7.91
C ALA A 83 5.85 -9.00 -7.17
N THR A 84 6.77 -8.11 -7.50
CA THR A 84 8.16 -8.14 -7.01
C THR A 84 8.58 -6.86 -6.28
N GLU A 85 7.92 -5.74 -6.53
CA GLU A 85 8.19 -4.46 -5.87
C GLU A 85 6.89 -3.64 -5.81
N ALA A 86 6.74 -2.83 -4.76
CA ALA A 86 5.72 -1.81 -4.68
C ALA A 86 6.32 -0.50 -4.17
N ASN A 87 5.90 0.60 -4.78
CA ASN A 87 6.15 1.95 -4.28
C ASN A 87 4.82 2.60 -3.93
N VAL A 88 4.74 3.19 -2.75
CA VAL A 88 3.58 3.97 -2.33
C VAL A 88 4.04 5.32 -1.79
N THR A 89 3.31 6.37 -2.17
CA THR A 89 3.51 7.73 -1.68
C THR A 89 2.22 8.28 -1.08
N LEU A 90 2.33 8.84 0.12
CA LEU A 90 1.33 9.68 0.78
C LEU A 90 1.75 11.15 0.63
N ASP A 91 0.92 11.95 -0.02
CA ASP A 91 1.07 13.39 -0.14
C ASP A 91 -0.07 14.06 0.66
N CYS A 92 0.27 14.73 1.76
CA CYS A 92 -0.67 15.32 2.69
C CYS A 92 -0.14 16.66 3.22
N TRP A 93 -0.87 17.27 4.15
CA TRP A 93 -0.53 18.58 4.69
C TRP A 93 0.77 18.58 5.53
N LEU A 94 1.18 17.43 6.08
CA LEU A 94 2.46 17.26 6.76
C LEU A 94 3.64 17.22 5.79
N GLY A 95 3.40 16.81 4.54
CA GLY A 95 4.44 16.64 3.55
C GLY A 95 4.21 15.41 2.68
N ARG A 96 5.30 14.95 2.05
CA ARG A 96 5.31 13.80 1.16
C ARG A 96 6.18 12.69 1.73
N PHE A 97 5.59 11.51 1.84
CA PHE A 97 6.17 10.33 2.44
C PHE A 97 6.11 9.18 1.44
N SER A 98 7.23 8.54 1.16
CA SER A 98 7.32 7.46 0.17
C SER A 98 7.94 6.22 0.80
N TRP A 99 7.29 5.08 0.57
CA TRP A 99 7.75 3.76 1.02
C TRP A 99 7.98 2.87 -0.19
N ARG A 100 9.07 2.10 -0.15
CA ARG A 100 9.34 1.01 -1.06
C ARG A 100 9.21 -0.31 -0.31
N LEU A 101 8.45 -1.23 -0.88
CA LEU A 101 8.20 -2.54 -0.32
C LEU A 101 8.62 -3.62 -1.30
N GLU A 102 9.16 -4.71 -0.74
CA GLU A 102 9.53 -5.89 -1.50
C GLU A 102 9.11 -7.17 -0.74
N PRO A 103 8.87 -8.29 -1.43
CA PRO A 103 8.74 -9.60 -0.81
C PRO A 103 10.00 -9.93 0.00
N ARG A 104 9.83 -10.33 1.26
CA ARG A 104 10.90 -10.70 2.18
C ARG A 104 11.89 -11.69 1.58
N TRP A 105 11.38 -12.68 0.84
CA TRP A 105 12.18 -13.67 0.13
C TRP A 105 13.23 -13.04 -0.80
N LEU A 106 12.87 -12.00 -1.57
CA LEU A 106 13.80 -11.32 -2.47
C LEU A 106 14.87 -10.54 -1.70
N VAL A 107 14.46 -9.89 -0.60
CA VAL A 107 15.38 -9.14 0.27
C VAL A 107 16.39 -10.08 0.95
N GLU A 108 15.97 -11.29 1.29
CA GLU A 108 16.83 -12.33 1.89
C GLU A 108 17.73 -13.04 0.86
N GLY A 109 17.73 -12.59 -0.41
CA GLY A 109 18.62 -13.06 -1.47
C GLY A 109 18.02 -14.11 -2.40
N GLY A 110 16.72 -14.39 -2.27
CA GLY A 110 15.99 -15.25 -3.20
C GLY A 110 15.83 -14.63 -4.58
N SER A 111 15.67 -15.47 -5.61
CA SER A 111 15.38 -15.02 -6.97
C SER A 111 13.91 -15.19 -7.31
N VAL A 112 13.41 -14.33 -8.19
CA VAL A 112 12.06 -14.42 -8.78
C VAL A 112 11.85 -15.75 -9.51
N GLY A 113 12.92 -16.33 -10.07
CA GLY A 113 12.86 -17.61 -10.78
C GLY A 113 12.82 -18.85 -9.90
N ASP A 114 13.04 -18.71 -8.59
CA ASP A 114 13.11 -19.85 -7.66
C ASP A 114 11.72 -20.27 -7.15
N LEU A 115 10.71 -19.42 -7.34
CA LEU A 115 9.34 -19.65 -6.88
C LEU A 115 8.37 -19.78 -8.05
N ASP A 116 7.49 -20.78 -7.96
CA ASP A 116 6.38 -20.92 -8.91
C ASP A 116 5.40 -19.74 -8.84
N THR A 117 5.27 -19.12 -7.65
CA THR A 117 4.33 -18.03 -7.36
C THR A 117 4.88 -17.05 -6.33
N MET A 118 4.58 -15.76 -6.52
CA MET A 118 4.84 -14.70 -5.53
C MET A 118 3.64 -14.48 -4.59
N THR A 119 2.52 -15.15 -4.84
CA THR A 119 1.35 -15.11 -3.96
C THR A 119 1.69 -15.74 -2.60
N GLY A 120 1.22 -15.12 -1.52
CA GLY A 120 1.43 -15.54 -0.13
C GLY A 120 2.76 -15.09 0.48
N GLN A 121 3.62 -14.40 -0.29
CA GLN A 121 4.87 -13.87 0.24
C GLN A 121 4.60 -12.74 1.24
N GLN A 122 5.39 -12.72 2.32
CA GLN A 122 5.38 -11.60 3.27
C GLN A 122 6.08 -10.40 2.63
N TRP A 123 5.45 -9.23 2.67
CA TRP A 123 6.04 -7.97 2.20
C TRP A 123 6.65 -7.18 3.36
N ILE A 124 7.81 -6.59 3.11
CA ILE A 124 8.52 -5.74 4.07
C ILE A 124 8.87 -4.39 3.45
N ILE A 125 8.94 -3.37 4.29
CA ILE A 125 9.43 -2.05 3.90
C ILE A 125 10.96 -2.13 3.79
N VAL A 126 11.48 -1.85 2.60
CA VAL A 126 12.94 -1.80 2.33
C VAL A 126 13.47 -0.37 2.34
N GLU A 127 12.58 0.61 2.18
CA GLU A 127 12.89 2.03 2.21
C GLU A 127 11.71 2.77 2.81
N ALA A 128 11.98 3.55 3.85
CA ALA A 128 11.02 4.37 4.58
C ALA A 128 11.42 5.85 4.49
N PRO A 129 10.48 6.80 4.61
CA PRO A 129 10.78 8.22 4.54
C PRO A 129 11.57 8.68 5.79
N GLU A 130 12.52 9.59 5.60
CA GLU A 130 13.39 10.08 6.70
C GLU A 130 12.62 10.75 7.84
N ASN A 131 11.44 11.30 7.55
CA ASN A 131 10.58 12.02 8.49
C ASN A 131 9.32 11.23 8.90
N GLU A 132 9.32 9.89 8.83
CA GLU A 132 8.18 9.05 9.21
C GLU A 132 7.64 9.34 10.62
N SER A 133 8.50 9.78 11.56
CA SER A 133 8.11 10.14 12.93
C SER A 133 7.03 11.21 12.99
N GLU A 134 6.97 12.13 12.02
CA GLU A 134 5.94 13.18 11.95
C GLU A 134 4.54 12.61 11.70
N LEU A 135 4.44 11.47 11.01
CA LEU A 135 3.19 10.73 10.87
C LEU A 135 2.88 9.93 12.14
N GLU A 136 3.91 9.39 12.80
CA GLU A 136 3.73 8.60 14.03
C GLU A 136 3.11 9.40 15.18
N ASP A 137 3.56 10.65 15.35
CA ASP A 137 3.05 11.56 16.37
C ASP A 137 1.53 11.81 16.23
N LEU A 138 1.00 11.86 15.00
CA LEU A 138 -0.44 12.01 14.76
C LEU A 138 -1.26 10.79 15.22
N TYR A 139 -0.73 9.56 15.06
CA TYR A 139 -1.44 8.36 15.50
C TYR A 139 -1.59 8.32 17.01
N ASP A 140 -0.55 8.70 17.74
CA ASP A 140 -0.54 8.67 19.19
C ASP A 140 -1.45 9.75 19.78
N GLU A 141 -1.51 10.94 19.17
CA GLU A 141 -2.45 11.99 19.55
C GLU A 141 -3.91 11.56 19.34
N ASP A 142 -4.26 11.00 18.18
CA ASP A 142 -5.65 10.64 17.88
C ASP A 142 -6.13 9.43 18.72
N ARG A 143 -5.23 8.49 19.05
CA ARG A 143 -5.52 7.42 20.03
C ARG A 143 -5.79 7.98 21.41
N THR A 144 -4.99 8.95 21.86
CA THR A 144 -5.14 9.54 23.19
C THR A 144 -6.47 10.29 23.30
N LEU A 145 -6.82 11.11 22.30
CA LEU A 145 -8.08 11.85 22.25
C LEU A 145 -9.31 10.92 22.14
N SER A 146 -9.19 9.79 21.45
CA SER A 146 -10.25 8.79 21.31
C SER A 146 -10.54 8.05 22.63
N VAL A 147 -9.53 7.83 23.46
CA VAL A 147 -9.67 7.22 24.79
C VAL A 147 -10.35 8.19 25.77
N GLU A 148 -9.93 9.46 25.78
CA GLU A 148 -10.51 10.48 26.67
C GLU A 148 -11.98 10.76 26.37
N ARG A 149 -12.38 10.81 25.09
CA ARG A 149 -13.78 11.00 24.69
C ARG A 149 -14.71 9.86 25.10
N ARG A 150 -14.17 8.63 25.22
CA ARG A 150 -14.92 7.48 25.74
C ARG A 150 -15.07 7.54 27.26
N GLN A 151 -14.07 8.06 27.97
CA GLN A 151 -14.13 8.22 29.43
C GLN A 151 -15.08 9.34 29.88
N GLN A 152 -15.27 10.39 29.07
CA GLN A 152 -16.21 11.48 29.37
C GLN A 152 -17.69 11.17 29.06
N ARG A 153 -17.98 10.02 28.44
CA ARG A 153 -19.35 9.56 28.13
C ARG A 153 -19.86 8.46 29.06
N THR A 154 -19.11 8.13 30.11
CA THR A 154 -19.50 7.15 31.15
C THR A 154 -19.71 7.90 32.45
#